data_AF-A0A430R5T2-F1
#
_entry.id   AF-A0A430R5T2-F1
#
_cell.length_a   1.000
_cell.length_b   1.000
_cell.length_c   1.000
_cell.angle_alpha   90.00
_cell.angle_beta   90.00
_cell.angle_gamma   90.00
#
_symmetry.space_group_name_H-M   'P 1'
#
loop_
_entity.id
_entity.type
_entity.pdbx_description
1 polymer ?
#
loop_
_entity_poly.entity_id
_entity_poly.type
_entity_poly.pdbx_seq_one_letter_code
_entity_poly.pdbx_strand_id
1 'polypeptide(L)'
;MLQPLPNYEDPGKRRLEAVRAAAERDLESLLQLLAHFLLYKSRKRSRTSLATYRLYGLGVRDFVAWAWPEGAPGPRVPLLKATPDDVDRWLSELLREGGHLPENPKPLKPATAAAYLAGLRAFYRALVWAGA
;
A
#
# COMPACT_ATOMS: atom_id res chain seq x y z
N MET A 1 -0.32 -13.41 18.33
CA MET A 1 -0.02 -14.72 17.71
C MET A 1 0.97 -14.48 16.59
N LEU A 2 2.09 -15.21 16.53
CA LEU A 2 3.02 -15.15 15.40
C LEU A 2 2.39 -15.92 14.25
N GLN A 3 1.67 -15.24 13.35
CA GLN A 3 1.23 -15.88 12.11
C GLN A 3 2.46 -16.27 11.30
N PRO A 4 2.51 -17.50 10.75
CA PRO A 4 3.58 -17.85 9.82
C PRO A 4 3.50 -16.89 8.62
N LEU A 5 4.63 -16.28 8.29
CA LEU A 5 4.73 -15.40 7.13
C LEU A 5 4.21 -16.15 5.89
N PRO A 6 3.36 -15.54 5.06
CA PRO A 6 2.92 -16.17 3.83
C PRO A 6 4.14 -16.62 3.03
N ASN A 7 4.08 -17.82 2.44
CA ASN A 7 5.19 -18.34 1.65
C ASN A 7 5.28 -17.56 0.33
N TYR A 8 5.91 -16.39 0.39
CA TYR A 8 6.12 -15.49 -0.73
C TYR A 8 7.21 -15.98 -1.71
N GLU A 9 7.93 -17.05 -1.36
CA GLU A 9 8.93 -17.66 -2.24
C GLU A 9 8.28 -18.55 -3.30
N ASP A 10 7.12 -19.16 -3.02
CA ASP A 10 6.29 -19.84 -4.01
C ASP A 10 5.51 -18.81 -4.84
N PRO A 11 5.77 -18.67 -6.16
CA PRO A 11 5.11 -17.67 -6.98
C PRO A 11 3.58 -17.84 -7.08
N GLY A 12 3.10 -19.07 -7.10
CA GLY A 12 1.66 -19.37 -7.21
C GLY A 12 0.92 -18.97 -5.93
N LYS A 13 1.48 -19.33 -4.77
CA LYS A 13 0.92 -18.92 -3.47
C LYS A 13 1.03 -17.42 -3.28
N ARG A 14 2.16 -16.80 -3.60
CA ARG A 14 2.35 -15.34 -3.53
C ARG A 14 1.27 -14.59 -4.32
N ARG A 15 1.00 -15.00 -5.56
CA ARG A 15 -0.03 -14.39 -6.39
C ARG A 15 -1.41 -14.52 -5.76
N LEU A 16 -1.77 -15.72 -5.33
CA LEU A 16 -3.07 -16.00 -4.72
C LEU A 16 -3.29 -15.13 -3.47
N GLU A 17 -2.31 -15.07 -2.58
CA GLU A 17 -2.37 -14.25 -1.36
C GLU A 17 -2.48 -12.76 -1.69
N ALA A 18 -1.70 -12.25 -2.65
CA ALA A 18 -1.78 -10.84 -3.05
C ALA A 18 -3.14 -10.47 -3.66
N VAL A 19 -3.71 -11.32 -4.52
CA VAL A 19 -5.03 -11.11 -5.12
C VAL A 19 -6.11 -11.16 -4.06
N ARG A 20 -6.06 -12.15 -3.17
CA ARG A 20 -7.00 -12.29 -2.06
C ARG A 20 -6.95 -11.09 -1.13
N ALA A 21 -5.75 -10.68 -0.70
CA ALA A 21 -5.58 -9.56 0.20
C ALA A 21 -6.10 -8.24 -0.40
N ALA A 22 -5.89 -8.03 -1.70
CA ALA A 22 -6.42 -6.87 -2.40
C ALA A 22 -7.95 -6.91 -2.54
N ALA A 23 -8.54 -8.09 -2.73
CA ALA A 23 -9.98 -8.28 -2.88
C ALA A 23 -10.74 -8.21 -1.54
N GLU A 24 -10.10 -8.58 -0.42
CA GLU A 24 -10.71 -8.60 0.92
C GLU A 24 -10.38 -7.34 1.75
N ARG A 25 -9.62 -6.38 1.18
CA ARG A 25 -9.06 -5.24 1.92
C ARG A 25 -8.23 -5.69 3.15
N ASP A 26 -7.52 -6.81 3.03
CA ASP A 26 -6.64 -7.30 4.07
C ASP A 26 -5.36 -6.46 4.11
N LEU A 27 -5.45 -5.34 4.82
CA LEU A 27 -4.38 -4.38 4.95
C LEU A 27 -3.12 -4.98 5.59
N GLU A 28 -3.28 -5.94 6.50
CA GLU A 28 -2.14 -6.58 7.16
C GLU A 28 -1.32 -7.37 6.14
N SER A 29 -1.98 -8.24 5.37
CA SER A 29 -1.33 -9.04 4.33
C SER A 29 -0.71 -8.17 3.23
N LEU A 30 -1.38 -7.08 2.82
CA LEU A 30 -0.84 -6.13 1.84
C LEU A 30 0.44 -5.43 2.36
N LEU A 31 0.47 -5.04 3.63
CA LEU A 31 1.65 -4.43 4.25
C LEU A 31 2.77 -5.44 4.45
N GLN A 32 2.47 -6.70 4.81
CA GLN A 32 3.45 -7.77 4.88
C GLN A 32 4.10 -8.05 3.52
N LEU A 33 3.30 -8.07 2.44
CA LEU A 33 3.81 -8.22 1.06
C LEU A 33 4.77 -7.07 0.70
N LEU A 34 4.37 -5.82 0.99
CA LEU A 34 5.22 -4.64 0.79
C LEU A 34 6.54 -4.76 1.58
N ALA A 35 6.45 -5.15 2.86
CA ALA A 35 7.62 -5.33 3.72
C ALA A 35 8.59 -6.33 3.13
N HIS A 36 8.07 -7.51 2.77
CA HIS A 36 8.86 -8.58 2.20
C HIS A 36 9.52 -8.15 0.89
N PHE A 37 8.77 -7.50 0.00
CA PHE A 37 9.32 -6.97 -1.24
C PHE A 37 10.46 -5.97 -1.00
N LEU A 38 10.25 -5.00 -0.10
CA LEU A 38 11.25 -3.98 0.22
C LEU A 38 12.53 -4.56 0.83
N LEU A 39 12.39 -5.55 1.72
CA LEU A 39 13.51 -6.16 2.45
C LEU A 39 14.31 -7.14 1.61
N TYR A 40 13.68 -7.92 0.74
CA TYR A 40 14.34 -9.05 0.09
C TYR A 40 14.53 -8.89 -1.41
N LYS A 41 13.63 -8.16 -2.09
CA LYS A 41 13.54 -8.16 -3.56
C LYS A 41 13.76 -6.79 -4.20
N SER A 42 13.58 -5.70 -3.46
CA SER A 42 13.84 -4.34 -3.93
C SER A 42 15.33 -4.11 -4.18
N ARG A 43 15.65 -3.30 -5.20
CA ARG A 43 17.02 -2.84 -5.48
C ARG A 43 17.66 -2.11 -4.28
N LYS A 44 16.85 -1.59 -3.35
CA LYS A 44 17.29 -0.85 -2.15
C LYS A 44 17.27 -1.69 -0.86
N ARG A 45 17.23 -3.02 -0.96
CA ARG A 45 17.05 -3.98 0.17
C ARG A 45 17.87 -3.71 1.43
N SER A 46 19.10 -3.19 1.32
CA SER A 46 19.98 -2.89 2.46
C SER A 46 19.96 -1.44 2.94
N ARG A 47 19.22 -0.54 2.28
CA ARG A 47 19.24 0.91 2.52
C ARG A 47 17.92 1.48 3.04
N THR A 48 16.89 0.66 3.18
CA THR A 48 15.58 1.12 3.63
C THR A 48 15.53 1.10 5.15
N SER A 49 15.45 2.26 5.78
CA SER A 49 15.33 2.34 7.25
C SER A 49 13.94 1.90 7.72
N LEU A 50 13.82 1.49 8.98
CA LEU A 50 12.53 1.17 9.60
C LEU A 50 11.56 2.37 9.56
N ALA A 51 12.09 3.59 9.68
CA ALA A 51 11.31 4.81 9.56
C ALA A 51 10.71 4.97 8.16
N THR A 52 11.50 4.68 7.12
CA THR A 52 11.02 4.68 5.73
C THR A 52 9.95 3.61 5.50
N TYR A 53 10.13 2.41 6.08
CA TYR A 53 9.11 1.35 6.00
C TYR A 53 7.78 1.80 6.61
N ARG A 54 7.81 2.36 7.82
CA ARG A 54 6.61 2.87 8.51
C ARG A 54 5.91 3.95 7.69
N LEU A 55 6.68 4.88 7.12
CA LEU A 55 6.14 5.97 6.31
C LEU A 55 5.50 5.45 5.01
N TYR A 56 6.13 4.47 4.35
CA TYR A 56 5.57 3.84 3.15
C TYR A 56 4.29 3.07 3.47
N GLY A 57 4.29 2.31 4.56
CA GLY A 57 3.11 1.62 5.05
C GLY A 57 1.97 2.60 5.34
N LEU A 58 2.26 3.76 5.91
CA LEU A 58 1.26 4.80 6.17
C LEU A 58 0.62 5.32 4.88
N GLY A 59 1.42 5.59 3.84
CA GLY A 59 0.89 5.97 2.53
C GLY A 59 0.00 4.90 1.88
N VAL A 60 0.35 3.62 2.04
CA VAL A 60 -0.48 2.51 1.56
C VAL A 60 -1.78 2.40 2.34
N ARG A 61 -1.73 2.48 3.69
CA ARG A 61 -2.92 2.49 4.55
C ARG A 61 -3.88 3.59 4.14
N ASP A 62 -3.35 4.80 3.93
CA ASP A 62 -4.14 5.95 3.51
C ASP A 62 -4.79 5.74 2.14
N PHE A 63 -4.02 5.29 1.15
CA PHE A 63 -4.56 4.99 -0.18
C PHE A 63 -5.64 3.90 -0.14
N VAL A 64 -5.45 2.85 0.67
CA VAL A 64 -6.46 1.79 0.84
C VAL A 64 -7.72 2.32 1.49
N ALA A 65 -7.61 3.19 2.51
CA ALA A 65 -8.76 3.84 3.14
C ALA A 65 -9.50 4.76 2.15
N TRP A 66 -8.78 5.44 1.27
CA TRP A 66 -9.38 6.24 0.20
C TRP A 66 -10.08 5.39 -0.87
N ALA A 67 -9.39 4.35 -1.35
CA ALA A 67 -9.86 3.49 -2.42
C ALA A 67 -11.02 2.58 -1.98
N TRP A 68 -11.06 2.22 -0.69
CA TRP A 68 -12.12 1.43 -0.09
C TRP A 68 -12.38 1.88 1.36
N PRO A 69 -13.19 2.94 1.53
CA PRO A 69 -13.52 3.49 2.85
C PRO A 69 -14.14 2.46 3.80
N GLU A 70 -13.86 2.61 5.09
CA GLU A 70 -14.45 1.75 6.12
C GLU A 70 -15.99 1.87 6.11
N GLY A 71 -16.68 0.74 6.23
CA GLY A 71 -18.14 0.67 6.11
C GLY A 71 -18.72 0.78 4.70
N ALA A 72 -17.91 1.03 3.66
CA ALA A 72 -18.39 1.04 2.29
C ALA A 72 -18.75 -0.38 1.80
N PRO A 73 -19.83 -0.55 1.01
CA PRO A 73 -20.26 -1.85 0.50
C PRO A 73 -19.28 -2.51 -0.48
N GLY A 74 -18.32 -1.73 -0.99
CA GLY A 74 -17.26 -2.19 -1.88
C GLY A 74 -16.24 -1.08 -2.14
N PRO A 75 -15.16 -1.38 -2.87
CA PRO A 75 -14.14 -0.39 -3.20
C PRO A 75 -14.67 0.65 -4.18
N ARG A 76 -14.37 1.93 -3.93
CA ARG A 76 -14.48 3.01 -4.94
C ARG A 76 -13.58 2.70 -6.13
N VAL A 77 -12.37 2.21 -5.85
CA VAL A 77 -11.37 1.81 -6.84
C VAL A 77 -10.83 0.45 -6.43
N PRO A 78 -11.05 -0.63 -7.21
CA PRO A 78 -10.43 -1.92 -6.92
C PRO A 78 -8.91 -1.79 -6.97
N LEU A 79 -8.20 -2.19 -5.91
CA LEU A 79 -6.77 -1.94 -5.76
C LEU A 79 -5.93 -2.46 -6.94
N LEU A 80 -6.27 -3.63 -7.48
CA LEU A 80 -5.57 -4.22 -8.64
C LEU A 80 -5.90 -3.55 -9.99
N LYS A 81 -6.88 -2.64 -10.02
CA LYS A 81 -7.33 -1.93 -11.22
C LYS A 81 -7.10 -0.42 -11.14
N ALA A 82 -6.46 0.05 -10.08
CA ALA A 82 -6.17 1.47 -9.91
C ALA A 82 -5.29 2.00 -11.05
N THR A 83 -5.65 3.17 -11.53
CA THR A 83 -4.98 3.86 -12.63
C THR A 83 -4.10 5.00 -12.12
N PRO A 84 -3.20 5.55 -12.96
CA PRO A 84 -2.48 6.78 -12.62
C PRO A 84 -3.42 7.94 -12.22
N ASP A 85 -4.57 8.07 -12.88
CA ASP A 85 -5.54 9.12 -12.60
C ASP A 85 -6.17 8.97 -11.20
N ASP A 86 -6.37 7.74 -10.74
CA ASP A 86 -6.83 7.47 -9.37
C ASP A 86 -5.78 7.88 -8.34
N VAL A 87 -4.49 7.64 -8.64
CA VAL A 87 -3.37 8.06 -7.80
C VAL A 87 -3.26 9.59 -7.77
N ASP A 88 -3.43 10.26 -8.89
CA ASP A 88 -3.40 11.72 -8.97
C ASP A 88 -4.57 12.35 -8.21
N ARG A 89 -5.76 11.74 -8.27
CA ARG A 89 -6.92 12.16 -7.48
C ARG A 89 -6.67 12.03 -5.99
N TRP A 90 -6.23 10.85 -5.53
CA TRP A 90 -5.86 10.62 -4.14
C TRP A 90 -4.79 11.61 -3.65
N LEU A 91 -3.75 11.85 -4.45
CA LEU A 91 -2.67 12.78 -4.10
C LEU A 91 -3.17 14.23 -4.01
N SER A 92 -4.09 14.63 -4.88
CA SER A 92 -4.72 15.95 -4.83
C SER A 92 -5.55 16.12 -3.56
N GLU A 93 -6.35 15.12 -3.18
CA GLU A 93 -7.13 15.09 -1.95
C GLU A 93 -6.20 15.17 -0.71
N LEU A 94 -5.08 14.44 -0.69
CA LEU A 94 -4.08 14.52 0.39
C LEU A 94 -3.52 15.92 0.62
N LEU A 95 -3.28 16.66 -0.45
CA LEU A 95 -2.69 18.00 -0.42
C LEU A 95 -3.72 19.08 -0.07
N ARG A 96 -5.01 18.88 -0.39
CA ARG A 96 -6.07 19.86 -0.21
C ARG A 96 -6.89 19.66 1.06
N GLU A 97 -7.19 18.41 1.39
CA GLU A 97 -8.18 18.02 2.39
C GLU A 97 -7.51 17.28 3.55
N GLY A 98 -6.51 16.44 3.25
CA GLY A 98 -5.75 15.70 4.23
C GLY A 98 -5.77 14.20 3.99
N GLY A 99 -5.25 13.46 4.97
CA GLY A 99 -5.27 12.01 4.98
C GLY A 99 -6.66 11.44 5.21
N HIS A 100 -6.85 10.23 4.72
CA HIS A 100 -8.09 9.44 4.82
C HIS A 100 -8.09 8.54 6.07
N LEU A 101 -7.01 8.59 6.85
CA LEU A 101 -6.90 7.95 8.15
C LEU A 101 -7.29 8.93 9.27
N PRO A 102 -7.93 8.46 10.36
CA PRO A 102 -8.30 9.30 11.51
C PRO A 102 -7.11 10.07 12.11
N GLU A 103 -5.91 9.51 11.99
CA GLU A 103 -4.67 10.06 12.52
C GLU A 103 -4.12 11.27 11.73
N ASN A 104 -4.58 11.51 10.49
CA ASN A 104 -4.05 12.59 9.64
C ASN A 104 -5.16 13.43 8.95
N PRO A 105 -6.08 14.06 9.68
CA PRO A 105 -7.24 14.75 9.07
C PRO A 105 -6.90 16.10 8.43
N LYS A 106 -5.63 16.52 8.43
CA LYS A 106 -5.19 17.84 7.94
C LYS A 106 -4.44 17.70 6.62
N PRO A 107 -4.50 18.72 5.74
CA PRO A 107 -3.71 18.76 4.51
C PRO A 107 -2.23 18.44 4.75
N LEU A 108 -1.70 17.49 3.98
CA LEU A 108 -0.33 17.05 4.10
C LEU A 108 0.62 18.05 3.44
N LYS A 109 1.79 18.23 4.05
CA LYS A 109 2.89 18.96 3.40
C LYS A 109 3.31 18.22 2.12
N PRO A 110 3.72 18.94 1.05
CA PRO A 110 4.15 18.31 -0.21
C PRO A 110 5.23 17.24 -0.05
N ALA A 111 6.18 17.46 0.86
CA ALA A 111 7.23 16.49 1.16
C ALA A 111 6.69 15.18 1.75
N THR A 112 5.68 15.26 2.62
CA THR A 112 5.04 14.07 3.22
C THR A 112 4.21 13.33 2.18
N ALA A 113 3.44 14.06 1.36
CA ALA A 113 2.66 13.49 0.27
C ALA A 113 3.57 12.78 -0.77
N ALA A 114 4.73 13.35 -1.09
CA ALA A 114 5.72 12.71 -1.96
C ALA A 114 6.25 11.39 -1.37
N ALA A 115 6.42 11.31 -0.05
CA ALA A 115 6.82 10.08 0.61
C ALA A 115 5.72 9.01 0.60
N TYR A 116 4.45 9.42 0.76
CA TYR A 116 3.30 8.53 0.63
C TYR A 116 3.21 7.95 -0.79
N LEU A 117 3.35 8.81 -1.80
CA LEU A 117 3.39 8.41 -3.20
C LEU A 117 4.55 7.45 -3.49
N ALA A 118 5.73 7.68 -2.91
CA ALA A 118 6.87 6.77 -3.03
C ALA A 118 6.57 5.39 -2.43
N GLY A 119 5.88 5.35 -1.30
CA GLY A 119 5.36 4.13 -0.68
C GLY A 119 4.35 3.41 -1.56
N LEU A 120 3.35 4.13 -2.09
CA LEU A 120 2.34 3.58 -2.98
C LEU A 120 2.95 3.00 -4.27
N ARG A 121 3.92 3.69 -4.86
CA ARG A 121 4.69 3.18 -6.01
C ARG A 121 5.48 1.91 -5.66
N ALA A 122 5.99 1.81 -4.44
CA ALA A 122 6.67 0.59 -3.98
C ALA A 122 5.71 -0.56 -3.78
N PHE A 123 4.50 -0.27 -3.28
CA PHE A 123 3.42 -1.24 -3.14
C PHE A 123 2.95 -1.80 -4.48
N TYR A 124 2.70 -0.96 -5.48
CA TYR A 124 2.35 -1.49 -6.81
C TYR A 124 3.48 -2.30 -7.46
N ARG A 125 4.74 -1.94 -7.23
CA ARG A 125 5.86 -2.81 -7.64
C ARG A 125 5.87 -4.15 -6.90
N ALA A 126 5.46 -4.17 -5.63
CA ALA A 126 5.33 -5.40 -4.85
C ALA A 126 4.18 -6.28 -5.38
N LEU A 127 3.04 -5.68 -5.75
CA LEU A 127 1.92 -6.39 -6.39
C LEU A 127 2.32 -6.97 -7.76
N VAL A 128 2.99 -6.18 -8.60
CA VAL A 128 3.52 -6.66 -9.90
C VAL A 128 4.52 -7.80 -9.69
N TRP A 129 5.42 -7.67 -8.71
CA TRP A 129 6.33 -8.77 -8.34
C TRP A 129 5.57 -10.00 -7.82
N ALA A 130 4.45 -9.79 -7.12
CA ALA A 130 3.56 -10.85 -6.68
C ALA A 130 2.87 -11.59 -7.83
N GLY A 131 2.79 -10.99 -9.02
CA GLY A 131 2.03 -11.50 -10.16
C GLY A 131 0.53 -11.22 -10.05
N ALA A 132 0.16 -10.26 -9.19
CA ALA A 132 -1.21 -9.80 -8.99
C ALA A 132 -1.57 -8.67 -9.96
#